data_AF-A0A9Q4KWN0-F1
#
_entry.id   AF-A0A9Q4KWN0-F1
#
_cell.length_a   1.000
_cell.length_b   1.000
_cell.length_c   1.000
_cell.angle_alpha   90.00
_cell.angle_beta   90.00
_cell.angle_gamma   90.00
#
_symmetry.space_group_name_H-M   'P 1'
#
loop_
_entity.id
_entity.type
_entity.pdbx_description
1 polymer ?
#
loop_
_entity_poly.entity_id
_entity_poly.type
_entity_poly.pdbx_seq_one_letter_code
_entity_poly.pdbx_strand_id
1 'polypeptide(L)' 'MNTIFLIIVVCGLFIPTAFAQEYPELGVKVETVAENLTVPWSIDWTPDGMILFTERNGDLRAIQNGNYCKSRYYH' A
#
# COMPACT_ATOMS: atom_id res chain seq x y z
N MET A 1 -32.62 20.86 2.02
CA MET A 1 -32.05 19.75 2.81
C MET A 1 -31.57 18.57 1.94
N ASN A 2 -32.25 18.22 0.83
CA ASN A 2 -31.81 17.14 -0.08
C ASN A 2 -30.57 17.44 -0.95
N THR A 3 -30.37 18.69 -1.40
CA THR A 3 -29.33 19.01 -2.40
C THR A 3 -27.91 18.93 -1.84
N ILE A 4 -27.69 19.34 -0.58
CA ILE A 4 -26.38 19.26 0.08
C ILE A 4 -26.00 17.80 0.32
N PHE A 5 -26.96 16.97 0.72
CA PHE A 5 -26.75 15.53 0.91
C PHE A 5 -26.33 14.85 -0.40
N LEU A 6 -26.96 15.22 -1.52
CA LEU A 6 -26.60 14.71 -2.85
C LEU A 6 -25.16 15.10 -3.25
N ILE A 7 -24.74 16.34 -2.97
CA ILE A 7 -23.38 16.82 -3.27
C ILE A 7 -22.34 16.06 -2.42
N ILE A 8 -22.61 15.82 -1.13
CA ILE A 8 -21.70 15.07 -0.26
C ILE A 8 -21.59 13.61 -0.73
N VAL A 9 -22.69 12.98 -1.14
CA VAL A 9 -22.67 11.62 -1.68
C VAL A 9 -21.87 11.57 -2.99
N VAL A 10 -22.11 12.51 -3.91
CA VAL A 10 -21.37 12.56 -5.18
C VAL A 10 -19.89 12.84 -4.94
N CYS A 11 -19.51 13.80 -4.10
CA CYS A 11 -18.11 14.05 -3.75
C CYS A 11 -17.45 12.87 -3.01
N GLY A 12 -18.19 12.17 -2.14
CA GLY A 12 -17.72 10.98 -1.44
C GLY A 12 -17.52 9.76 -2.35
N LEU A 13 -18.15 9.74 -3.52
CA LEU A 13 -17.93 8.71 -4.55
C LEU A 13 -16.67 8.96 -5.40
N PHE A 14 -16.12 10.18 -5.37
CA PHE A 14 -14.86 10.55 -6.01
C PHE A 14 -13.71 10.65 -5.01
N ILE A 15 -13.62 9.74 -4.04
CA ILE A 15 -12.39 9.58 -3.26
C ILE A 15 -11.33 9.09 -4.26
N PRO A 16 -10.24 9.84 -4.52
CA PRO A 16 -9.19 9.36 -5.40
C PRO A 16 -8.50 8.16 -4.74
N THR A 17 -8.89 6.96 -5.16
CA THR A 17 -8.10 5.76 -4.92
C THR A 17 -6.83 5.91 -5.76
N ALA A 18 -5.72 6.28 -5.12
CA ALA A 18 -4.43 6.36 -5.77
C ALA A 18 -3.93 4.95 -6.07
N PHE A 19 -4.00 4.54 -7.34
CA PHE A 19 -3.28 3.37 -7.85
C PHE A 19 -1.95 3.82 -8.43
N ALA A 20 -0.94 2.96 -8.39
CA ALA A 20 0.29 3.20 -9.12
C ALA A 20 0.03 3.11 -10.64
N GLN A 21 0.63 4.02 -11.40
CA GLN A 21 0.45 4.11 -12.85
C GLN A 21 1.48 3.23 -13.57
N GLU A 22 1.03 2.41 -14.51
CA GLU A 22 1.94 1.75 -15.47
C GLU A 22 2.39 2.75 -16.54
N TYR A 23 3.65 2.66 -16.96
CA TYR A 23 4.22 3.43 -18.07
C TYR A 23 4.85 2.46 -19.08
N PRO A 24 4.03 1.79 -19.93
CA PRO A 24 4.52 0.77 -20.85
C PRO A 24 5.56 1.31 -21.85
N GLU A 25 5.45 2.56 -22.24
CA GLU A 25 6.41 3.26 -23.11
C GLU A 25 7.79 3.44 -22.46
N LEU A 26 7.86 3.45 -21.13
CA LEU A 26 9.09 3.47 -20.35
C LEU A 26 9.50 2.07 -19.86
N GLY A 27 8.74 1.03 -20.19
CA GLY A 27 8.94 -0.32 -19.67
C GLY A 27 8.66 -0.47 -18.17
N VAL A 28 7.91 0.45 -17.56
CA VAL A 28 7.56 0.40 -16.12
C VAL A 28 6.29 -0.41 -15.94
N LYS A 29 6.42 -1.55 -15.25
CA LYS A 29 5.32 -2.42 -14.85
C LYS A 29 5.02 -2.23 -13.36
N VAL A 30 3.74 -2.20 -13.01
CA VAL A 30 3.28 -2.14 -11.63
C VAL A 30 2.72 -3.50 -11.22
N GLU A 31 3.17 -4.01 -10.09
CA GLU A 31 2.64 -5.24 -9.51
C GLU A 31 2.34 -5.04 -8.03
N THR A 32 1.23 -5.62 -7.56
CA THR A 32 0.90 -5.62 -6.13
C THR A 32 1.71 -6.72 -5.44
N VAL A 33 2.63 -6.34 -4.55
CA VAL A 33 3.48 -7.27 -3.79
C VAL A 33 2.94 -7.58 -2.39
N ALA A 34 2.03 -6.75 -1.87
CA ALA A 34 1.33 -6.94 -0.61
C ALA A 34 0.00 -6.16 -0.60
N GLU A 35 -0.99 -6.69 0.08
CA GLU A 35 -2.33 -6.10 0.22
C GLU A 35 -2.80 -6.15 1.69
N ASN A 36 -3.91 -5.48 1.99
CA ASN A 36 -4.51 -5.43 3.33
C ASN A 36 -3.56 -4.88 4.42
N LEU A 37 -2.75 -3.87 4.07
CA LEU A 37 -1.86 -3.15 4.99
C LEU A 37 -2.63 -2.04 5.73
N THR A 38 -2.22 -1.69 6.94
CA THR A 38 -2.86 -0.62 7.72
C THR A 38 -2.55 0.74 7.10
N VAL A 39 -1.28 1.16 7.16
CA VAL A 39 -0.74 2.35 6.47
C VAL A 39 0.78 2.15 6.37
N PRO A 40 1.34 1.71 5.23
CA PRO A 40 2.79 1.58 5.08
C PRO A 40 3.47 2.95 5.08
N TRP A 41 4.64 3.07 5.71
CA TRP A 41 5.42 4.31 5.82
C TRP A 41 6.72 4.27 5.03
N SER A 42 7.50 3.21 5.21
CA SER A 42 8.81 3.05 4.57
C SER A 42 9.01 1.60 4.16
N ILE A 43 9.81 1.41 3.10
CA ILE A 43 10.18 0.12 2.52
C ILE A 43 11.69 0.13 2.23
N ASP A 44 12.36 -0.99 2.46
CA ASP A 44 13.76 -1.20 2.11
C ASP A 44 14.02 -2.67 1.74
N TRP A 45 15.16 -2.95 1.11
CA TRP A 45 15.57 -4.27 0.65
C TRP A 45 16.86 -4.71 1.32
N THR A 46 16.89 -5.95 1.79
CA THR A 46 18.12 -6.56 2.28
C THR A 46 18.99 -7.08 1.13
N PRO A 47 20.30 -7.32 1.36
CA PRO A 47 21.19 -7.87 0.33
C PRO A 47 20.79 -9.25 -0.21
N ASP A 48 20.04 -10.03 0.57
CA ASP A 48 19.48 -11.34 0.20
C ASP A 48 18.09 -11.24 -0.44
N GLY A 49 17.59 -10.02 -0.71
CA GLY A 49 16.36 -9.78 -1.46
C GLY A 49 15.07 -9.83 -0.64
N MET A 50 15.16 -9.82 0.69
CA MET A 50 14.00 -9.66 1.56
C MET A 50 13.51 -8.21 1.49
N ILE A 51 12.19 -8.04 1.41
CA ILE A 51 11.55 -6.72 1.48
C ILE A 51 11.16 -6.48 2.92
N LEU A 52 11.58 -5.36 3.50
CA LEU A 52 11.18 -4.89 4.82
C LEU A 52 10.32 -3.65 4.68
N PHE A 53 9.21 -3.58 5.43
CA PHE A 53 8.40 -2.36 5.46
C PHE A 53 7.79 -2.10 6.83
N THR A 54 7.61 -0.82 7.15
CA THR A 54 6.99 -0.36 8.40
C THR A 54 5.57 0.13 8.17
N GLU A 55 4.68 -0.09 9.14
CA GLU A 55 3.33 0.46 9.15
C GLU A 55 3.14 1.48 10.28
N ARG A 56 2.19 2.40 10.11
CA ARG A 56 1.86 3.48 11.05
C ARG A 56 1.58 3.02 12.48
N ASN A 57 1.11 1.79 12.66
CA ASN A 57 0.81 1.20 13.96
C ASN A 57 2.06 0.65 14.68
N GLY A 58 3.24 0.76 14.08
CA GLY A 58 4.50 0.25 14.65
C GLY A 58 4.87 -1.16 14.21
N ASP A 59 4.11 -1.77 13.29
CA ASP A 59 4.48 -3.09 12.75
C ASP A 59 5.67 -2.97 11.80
N LEU A 60 6.67 -3.84 11.98
CA LEU A 60 7.70 -4.15 10.97
C LEU A 60 7.34 -5.48 10.32
N ARG A 61 7.29 -5.54 9.00
CA ARG A 61 6.91 -6.74 8.23
C ARG A 61 7.96 -7.08 7.19
N ALA A 62 8.00 -8.36 6.80
CA ALA A 62 8.96 -8.89 5.87
C ALA A 62 8.29 -9.72 4.76
N ILE A 63 8.81 -9.65 3.54
CA ILE A 63 8.40 -10.50 2.42
C ILE A 63 9.64 -11.22 1.89
N GLN A 64 9.60 -12.56 1.85
CA GLN A 64 10.66 -13.40 1.31
C GLN A 64 10.07 -14.35 0.26
N ASN A 65 10.61 -14.36 -0.95
CA ASN A 65 10.21 -15.28 -2.03
C ASN A 65 8.69 -15.23 -2.33
N GLY A 66 8.08 -14.05 -2.27
CA GLY A 66 6.63 -13.87 -2.46
C GLY A 66 5.75 -14.40 -1.32
N ASN A 67 6.33 -14.95 -0.25
CA ASN A 67 5.60 -15.36 0.93
C ASN A 67 5.59 -14.23 1.95
N TYR A 68 4.39 -13.91 2.43
CA TYR A 68 4.19 -12.92 3.47
C TYR A 68 4.66 -13.47 4.81
N CYS A 69 5.73 -12.90 5.36
CA CYS A 69 6.20 -13.22 6.69
C CYS A 69 5.80 -12.07 7.63
N LYS A 70 4.80 -12.31 8.48
CA LYS A 70 4.54 -11.42 9.61
C LYS A 70 5.73 -11.52 10.56
N SER A 71 6.69 -10.61 10.45
CA SER A 71 7.72 -10.47 11.47
C SER A 71 7.03 -10.07 12.77
N ARG A 72 7.32 -10.84 13.81
CA ARG A 72 6.71 -10.72 15.13
C ARG A 72 7.68 -9.90 16.00
N TYR A 73 7.33 -8.63 16.23
CA TYR A 73 7.84 -7.67 17.24
C TYR A 73 9.24 -7.05 17.08
N TYR A 74 9.28 -5.74 17.37
CA TYR A 74 10.22 -5.11 18.31
C TYR A 74 9.42 -4.22 19.28
N HIS A 75 8.89 -4.83 20.33
CA HIS A 75 8.69 -4.33 21.71
C HIS A 75 8.11 -5.46 22.56
#